data_AF-A0A8H6WUE4-F1
#
_entry.id   AF-A0A8H6WUE4-F1
#
_cell.length_a   1.000
_cell.length_b   1.000
_cell.length_c   1.000
_cell.angle_alpha   90.00
_cell.angle_beta   90.00
_cell.angle_gamma   90.00
#
_symmetry.space_group_name_H-M   'P 1'
#
loop_
_entity.id
_entity.type
_entity.pdbx_description
1 polymer ?
#
loop_
_entity_poly.entity_id
_entity_poly.type
_entity_poly.pdbx_seq_one_letter_code
_entity_poly.pdbx_strand_id
1 'polypeptide(L)'
;MIPPLQDWIIAFVIGTGVPAIGALSGLIAAVYIFQFTYTFPPLLMLGLGLQLDAMAEDEAFTMPGVTPKRIDTWRDLSRWKRGFFSEGPKRVVFKAANLLFFIARVATAGFGMWATGTDLKKVIAAGAASSFGCAAPV
;
A
#
# COMPACT_ATOMS: atom_id res chain seq x y z
N MET A 1 27.63 11.29 3.69
CA MET A 1 28.11 10.42 2.61
C MET A 1 28.58 9.13 3.27
N ILE A 2 27.65 8.21 3.50
CA ILE A 2 27.91 6.93 4.20
C ILE A 2 28.65 6.03 3.21
N PRO A 3 29.79 5.41 3.59
CA PRO A 3 30.57 4.62 2.66
C PRO A 3 29.75 3.40 2.21
N PRO A 4 29.67 3.13 0.88
CA PRO A 4 28.81 2.07 0.34
C PRO A 4 29.11 0.68 0.90
N LEU A 5 30.33 0.47 1.43
CA LEU A 5 30.77 -0.80 1.99
C LEU A 5 29.99 -1.26 3.22
N GLN A 6 29.45 -0.35 4.06
CA GLN A 6 28.69 -0.75 5.24
C GLN A 6 27.38 -1.46 4.86
N ASP A 7 26.65 -0.91 3.90
CA ASP A 7 25.39 -1.50 3.43
C ASP A 7 25.64 -2.85 2.75
N TRP A 8 26.73 -2.99 1.98
CA TRP A 8 27.12 -4.25 1.35
C TRP A 8 27.47 -5.35 2.36
N ILE A 9 28.21 -5.01 3.42
CA ILE A 9 28.58 -5.99 4.45
C ILE A 9 27.33 -6.45 5.21
N ILE A 10 26.44 -5.53 5.57
CA ILE A 10 25.19 -5.87 6.27
C ILE A 10 24.30 -6.75 5.39
N ALA A 11 24.15 -6.41 4.10
CA ALA A 11 23.38 -7.21 3.15
C ALA A 11 23.97 -8.62 2.98
N PHE A 12 25.30 -8.75 2.93
CA PHE A 12 25.97 -10.05 2.82
C PHE A 12 25.78 -10.92 4.06
N VAL A 13 25.88 -10.35 5.26
CA VAL A 13 25.65 -11.07 6.52
C VAL A 13 24.19 -11.52 6.65
N ILE A 14 23.24 -10.66 6.28
CA ILE A 14 21.80 -11.02 6.30
C ILE A 14 21.50 -12.08 5.24
N GLY A 15 22.03 -11.94 4.03
CA GLY A 15 21.78 -12.86 2.91
C GLY A 15 22.30 -14.28 3.14
N THR A 16 23.45 -14.41 3.80
CA THR A 16 24.04 -15.74 4.15
C THR A 16 23.37 -16.37 5.37
N GLY A 17 22.72 -15.58 6.22
CA GLY A 17 22.04 -16.06 7.42
C GLY A 17 20.62 -16.60 7.21
N VAL A 18 19.93 -16.20 6.13
CA VAL A 18 18.51 -16.57 5.94
C VAL A 18 18.36 -17.87 5.13
N PRO A 19 17.82 -18.93 5.73
CA PRO A 19 17.40 -20.10 4.98
C PRO A 19 16.14 -19.79 4.15
N ALA A 20 16.17 -20.12 2.85
CA ALA A 20 15.11 -19.84 1.87
C ALA A 20 14.90 -18.36 1.50
N ILE A 21 15.86 -17.83 0.74
CA ILE A 21 15.80 -16.50 0.09
C ILE A 21 14.49 -16.29 -0.70
N GLY A 22 13.92 -17.35 -1.29
CA GLY A 22 12.66 -17.28 -2.03
C GLY A 22 11.43 -16.93 -1.16
N ALA A 23 11.35 -17.47 0.06
CA ALA A 23 10.25 -17.13 0.97
C ALA A 23 10.39 -15.69 1.50
N LEU A 24 11.64 -15.25 1.76
CA LEU A 24 11.95 -13.88 2.17
C LEU A 24 11.61 -12.88 1.05
N SER A 25 11.99 -13.17 -0.19
CA SER A 25 11.70 -12.29 -1.33
C SER A 25 10.19 -12.19 -1.59
N GLY A 26 9.45 -13.30 -1.43
CA GLY A 26 7.99 -13.30 -1.45
C GLY A 26 7.36 -12.43 -0.36
N LEU A 27 7.91 -12.47 0.86
CA LEU A 27 7.45 -11.63 1.97
C LEU A 27 7.70 -10.14 1.67
N ILE A 28 8.90 -9.78 1.20
CA ILE A 28 9.25 -8.40 0.83
C ILE A 28 8.33 -7.91 -0.30
N ALA A 29 8.06 -8.75 -1.30
CA ALA A 29 7.13 -8.42 -2.36
C ALA A 29 5.71 -8.17 -1.83
N ALA A 30 5.25 -8.99 -0.87
CA ALA A 30 3.93 -8.85 -0.26
C ALA A 30 3.81 -7.57 0.59
N VAL A 31 4.85 -7.22 1.35
CA VAL A 31 4.86 -6.09 2.29
C VAL A 31 5.12 -4.76 1.59
N TYR A 32 6.06 -4.72 0.65
CA TYR A 32 6.53 -3.46 0.06
C TYR A 32 6.02 -3.26 -1.37
N ILE A 33 6.23 -4.23 -2.25
CA ILE A 33 5.92 -4.07 -3.68
C ILE A 33 4.42 -3.92 -3.89
N PHE A 34 3.60 -4.78 -3.27
CA PHE A 34 2.15 -4.64 -3.40
C PHE A 34 1.63 -3.34 -2.82
N GLN A 35 2.24 -2.81 -1.76
CA GLN A 35 1.77 -1.58 -1.15
C GLN A 35 2.13 -0.35 -1.97
N PHE A 36 3.38 -0.25 -2.42
CA PHE A 36 3.83 0.91 -3.19
C PHE A 36 3.28 0.97 -4.61
N THR A 37 3.06 -0.17 -5.26
CA THR A 37 2.60 -0.18 -6.66
C THR A 37 1.09 -0.25 -6.78
N TYR A 38 0.40 -0.96 -5.88
CA TYR A 38 -1.00 -1.33 -6.11
C TYR A 38 -1.97 -0.93 -5.01
N THR A 39 -1.52 -0.41 -3.86
CA THR A 39 -2.45 0.16 -2.85
C THR A 39 -2.32 1.67 -2.72
N PHE A 40 -1.11 2.22 -2.57
CA PHE A 40 -0.95 3.67 -2.41
C PHE A 40 -1.40 4.48 -3.63
N PRO A 41 -1.02 4.15 -4.89
CA PRO A 41 -1.41 4.99 -6.02
C PRO A 41 -2.94 5.04 -6.25
N PRO A 42 -3.68 3.90 -6.22
CA PRO A 42 -5.14 3.93 -6.32
C PRO A 42 -5.81 4.67 -5.15
N LEU A 43 -5.30 4.53 -3.93
CA LEU A 43 -5.82 5.23 -2.76
C LEU A 43 -5.63 6.75 -2.86
N LEU A 44 -4.45 7.19 -3.29
CA LEU A 44 -4.15 8.61 -3.50
C LEU A 44 -4.98 9.20 -4.63
N MET A 45 -5.14 8.45 -5.73
CA MET A 45 -5.99 8.88 -6.86
C MET A 45 -7.45 9.01 -6.44
N LEU A 46 -7.96 8.06 -5.66
CA LEU A 46 -9.31 8.11 -5.08
C LEU A 46 -9.46 9.28 -4.10
N GLY A 47 -8.47 9.50 -3.23
CA GLY A 47 -8.47 10.60 -2.26
C GLY A 47 -8.46 11.97 -2.93
N LEU A 48 -7.62 12.16 -3.94
CA LEU A 48 -7.57 13.39 -4.73
C LEU A 48 -8.89 13.62 -5.47
N GLY A 49 -9.42 12.59 -6.14
CA GLY A 49 -10.70 12.68 -6.84
C GLY A 49 -11.89 12.94 -5.91
N LEU A 50 -11.84 12.46 -4.66
CA LEU A 50 -12.84 12.80 -3.64
C LEU A 50 -12.73 14.26 -3.21
N GLN A 51 -11.51 14.77 -3.04
CA GLN A 51 -11.26 16.15 -2.63
C GLN A 51 -11.69 17.16 -3.70
N LEU A 52 -11.33 16.93 -4.96
CA LEU A 52 -11.69 17.80 -6.08
C LEU A 52 -13.20 17.89 -6.25
N ASP A 53 -13.89 16.75 -6.29
CA ASP A 53 -15.34 16.72 -6.51
C ASP A 53 -16.09 17.24 -5.26
N ALA A 54 -15.50 17.12 -4.06
CA ALA A 54 -16.04 17.76 -2.86
C ALA A 54 -15.83 19.29 -2.82
N MET A 55 -14.97 19.86 -3.67
CA MET A 55 -14.76 21.32 -3.78
C MET A 55 -15.62 21.96 -4.89
N ALA A 56 -15.99 21.20 -5.92
CA ALA A 56 -16.74 21.71 -7.08
C ALA A 56 -18.15 22.24 -6.76
N GLU A 57 -18.74 21.79 -5.65
CA GLU A 57 -20.09 22.18 -5.21
C GLU A 57 -20.10 23.18 -4.04
N ASP A 58 -18.97 23.85 -3.75
CA ASP A 58 -18.98 24.99 -2.83
C ASP A 58 -19.56 26.24 -3.53
N GLU A 59 -20.03 27.23 -2.75
CA GLU A 59 -20.76 28.42 -3.26
C GLU A 59 -20.04 29.05 -4.48
N ALA A 60 -20.81 29.41 -5.51
CA ALA A 60 -20.26 30.07 -6.70
C ALA A 60 -19.51 31.35 -6.30
N PHE A 61 -18.37 31.62 -6.95
CA PHE A 61 -17.54 32.77 -6.62
C PHE A 61 -18.33 34.08 -6.80
N THR A 62 -18.64 34.76 -5.69
CA THR A 62 -19.57 35.90 -5.71
C THR A 62 -18.89 37.25 -5.93
N MET A 63 -17.63 37.47 -5.54
CA MET A 63 -16.86 38.71 -5.82
C MET A 63 -15.45 38.69 -5.17
N PRO A 64 -14.48 39.52 -5.64
CA PRO A 64 -13.16 39.65 -5.03
C PRO A 64 -13.25 40.20 -3.60
N GLY A 65 -12.68 39.50 -2.62
CA GLY A 65 -12.65 39.93 -1.21
C GLY A 65 -13.60 39.16 -0.28
N VAL A 66 -14.45 38.28 -0.81
CA VAL A 66 -15.27 37.38 0.00
C VAL A 66 -14.49 36.11 0.31
N THR A 67 -14.45 35.71 1.58
CA THR A 67 -13.84 34.45 1.99
C THR A 67 -14.69 33.28 1.49
N PRO A 68 -14.09 32.24 0.88
CA PRO A 68 -14.83 31.07 0.43
C PRO A 68 -15.50 30.42 1.64
N LYS A 69 -16.83 30.30 1.58
CA LYS A 69 -17.62 29.73 2.66
C LYS A 69 -17.75 28.23 2.46
N ARG A 70 -17.12 27.47 3.35
CA ARG A 70 -17.22 26.01 3.39
C ARG A 70 -18.45 25.60 4.20
N ILE A 71 -19.39 24.92 3.55
CA ILE A 71 -20.68 24.52 4.16
C ILE A 71 -20.49 23.24 5.00
N ASP A 72 -19.66 22.30 4.53
CA ASP A 72 -19.59 20.94 5.09
C ASP A 72 -18.19 20.53 5.57
N THR A 73 -18.16 19.78 6.68
CA THR A 73 -16.92 19.22 7.26
C THR A 73 -16.75 17.75 6.86
N TRP A 74 -15.55 17.17 6.95
CA TRP A 74 -15.33 15.72 6.70
C TRP A 74 -15.99 14.80 7.76
N ARG A 75 -16.52 15.40 8.84
CA ARG A 75 -17.37 14.72 9.84
C ARG A 75 -18.80 14.52 9.32
N ASP A 76 -19.21 15.29 8.32
CA ASP A 76 -20.56 15.26 7.79
C ASP A 76 -20.63 14.26 6.62
N LEU A 77 -21.61 13.36 6.70
CA LEU A 77 -21.83 12.33 5.68
C LEU A 77 -22.27 12.93 4.33
N SER A 78 -22.78 14.17 4.32
CA SER A 78 -23.14 14.91 3.11
C SER A 78 -21.93 15.07 2.17
N ARG A 79 -20.76 15.40 2.73
CA ARG A 79 -19.54 15.63 1.96
C ARG A 79 -18.96 14.36 1.35
N TRP A 80 -19.08 13.23 2.06
CA TRP A 80 -18.68 11.92 1.56
C TRP A 80 -19.58 11.44 0.41
N LYS A 81 -20.90 11.60 0.55
CA LYS A 81 -21.86 11.28 -0.52
C LYS A 81 -21.62 12.14 -1.75
N ARG A 82 -21.39 13.44 -1.57
CA ARG A 82 -21.06 14.38 -2.65
C ARG A 82 -19.77 13.99 -3.37
N GLY A 83 -18.70 13.74 -2.61
CA GLY A 83 -17.42 13.32 -3.19
C GLY A 83 -17.48 11.98 -3.93
N PHE A 84 -18.28 11.00 -3.48
CA PHE A 84 -18.34 9.69 -4.13
C PHE A 84 -19.27 9.64 -5.35
N PHE A 85 -20.36 10.40 -5.35
CA PHE A 85 -21.45 10.27 -6.34
C PHE A 85 -21.60 11.46 -7.30
N SER A 86 -20.86 12.56 -7.12
CA SER A 86 -20.92 13.72 -8.02
C SER A 86 -20.09 13.53 -9.30
N GLU A 87 -20.38 14.35 -10.32
CA GLU A 87 -19.70 14.43 -11.63
C GLU A 87 -19.85 13.23 -12.60
N GLY A 88 -20.95 12.49 -12.50
CA GLY A 88 -21.44 11.59 -13.56
C GLY A 88 -20.99 10.12 -13.49
N PRO A 89 -21.68 9.21 -14.19
CA PRO A 89 -21.59 7.76 -13.96
C PRO A 89 -20.21 7.18 -14.24
N LYS A 90 -19.48 7.71 -15.23
CA LYS A 90 -18.13 7.22 -15.58
C LYS A 90 -17.10 7.47 -14.47
N ARG A 91 -17.17 8.64 -13.83
CA ARG A 91 -16.21 9.05 -12.79
C ARG A 91 -16.49 8.34 -11.46
N VAL A 92 -17.77 8.10 -11.15
CA VAL A 92 -18.20 7.26 -10.01
C VAL A 92 -17.74 5.81 -10.19
N VAL A 93 -17.91 5.22 -11.39
CA VAL A 93 -17.41 3.86 -11.68
C VAL A 93 -15.89 3.79 -11.55
N PHE A 94 -15.16 4.80 -12.02
CA PHE A 94 -13.71 4.85 -11.87
C PHE A 94 -13.27 4.92 -10.39
N LYS A 95 -13.95 5.72 -9.56
CA LYS A 95 -13.69 5.78 -8.11
C LYS A 95 -14.01 4.45 -7.42
N ALA A 96 -15.14 3.84 -7.75
CA ALA A 96 -15.53 2.53 -7.21
C ALA A 96 -14.53 1.43 -7.63
N ALA A 97 -14.06 1.46 -8.87
CA ALA A 97 -13.04 0.54 -9.37
C ALA A 97 -11.71 0.70 -8.62
N ASN A 98 -11.26 1.94 -8.36
CA ASN A 98 -10.06 2.20 -7.56
C ASN A 98 -10.22 1.74 -6.11
N LEU A 99 -11.39 1.94 -5.50
CA LEU A 99 -11.69 1.45 -4.15
C LEU A 99 -11.67 -0.07 -4.08
N LEU A 100 -12.32 -0.74 -5.03
CA LEU A 100 -12.36 -2.20 -5.10
C LEU A 100 -10.96 -2.77 -5.35
N PHE A 101 -10.18 -2.13 -6.23
CA PHE A 101 -8.80 -2.52 -6.49
C PHE A 101 -7.92 -2.37 -5.24
N PHE A 102 -8.07 -1.28 -4.49
CA PHE A 102 -7.38 -1.10 -3.22
C PHE A 102 -7.70 -2.23 -2.23
N ILE A 103 -8.98 -2.54 -2.02
CA ILE A 103 -9.41 -3.60 -1.09
C ILE A 103 -8.90 -4.98 -1.55
N ALA A 104 -9.02 -5.29 -2.84
CA ALA A 104 -8.54 -6.56 -3.41
C ALA A 104 -7.03 -6.72 -3.22
N ARG A 105 -6.25 -5.64 -3.37
CA ARG A 105 -4.80 -5.68 -3.21
C ARG A 105 -4.38 -5.79 -1.76
N VAL A 106 -5.07 -5.12 -0.84
CA VAL A 106 -4.85 -5.30 0.61
C VAL A 106 -5.14 -6.75 1.03
N ALA A 107 -6.24 -7.33 0.54
CA ALA A 107 -6.54 -8.75 0.79
C ALA A 107 -5.45 -9.67 0.23
N THR A 108 -5.02 -9.43 -1.02
CA THR A 108 -3.97 -10.23 -1.67
C THR A 108 -2.63 -10.12 -0.94
N ALA A 109 -2.26 -8.92 -0.47
CA ALA A 109 -1.07 -8.71 0.36
C ALA A 109 -1.17 -9.45 1.70
N GLY A 110 -2.35 -9.41 2.35
CA GLY A 110 -2.64 -10.17 3.57
C GLY A 110 -2.43 -11.67 3.40
N PHE A 111 -3.02 -12.25 2.35
CA PHE A 111 -2.83 -13.67 2.02
C PHE A 111 -1.38 -14.00 1.64
N GLY A 112 -0.69 -13.12 0.91
CA GLY A 112 0.71 -13.29 0.55
C GLY A 112 1.66 -13.30 1.76
N MET A 113 1.43 -12.40 2.72
CA MET A 113 2.16 -12.40 4.00
C MET A 113 1.91 -13.66 4.82
N TRP A 114 0.67 -14.15 4.86
CA TRP A 114 0.33 -15.38 5.57
C TRP A 114 0.99 -16.61 4.92
N ALA A 115 0.89 -16.77 3.61
CA ALA A 115 1.46 -17.91 2.89
C ALA A 115 2.98 -18.00 3.09
N THR A 116 3.69 -16.92 2.74
CA THR A 116 5.16 -16.85 2.88
C THR A 116 5.61 -16.97 4.34
N GLY A 117 4.86 -16.43 5.29
CA GLY A 117 5.14 -16.58 6.72
C GLY A 117 5.02 -18.04 7.21
N THR A 118 4.00 -18.78 6.75
CA THR A 118 3.86 -20.19 7.11
C THR A 118 4.91 -21.09 6.46
N ASP A 119 5.33 -20.77 5.24
CA ASP A 119 6.39 -21.50 4.55
C ASP A 119 7.74 -21.26 5.20
N LEU A 120 8.04 -20.02 5.58
CA LEU A 120 9.27 -19.71 6.33
C LEU A 120 9.32 -20.46 7.66
N LYS A 121 8.19 -20.56 8.38
CA LYS A 121 8.09 -21.34 9.62
C LYS A 121 8.40 -22.82 9.40
N LYS A 122 7.89 -23.42 8.32
CA LYS A 122 8.15 -24.83 7.98
C LYS A 122 9.61 -25.06 7.61
N VAL A 123 10.19 -24.17 6.80
CA VAL A 123 11.60 -24.24 6.41
C VAL A 123 12.52 -24.16 7.64
N ILE A 124 12.27 -23.22 8.54
CA ILE A 124 13.06 -23.09 9.77
C ILE A 124 12.90 -24.34 10.65
N ALA A 125 11.68 -24.87 10.80
CA ALA A 125 11.42 -26.06 11.61
C ALA A 125 12.05 -27.34 11.04
N ALA A 126 12.23 -27.42 9.71
CA ALA A 126 12.86 -28.56 9.03
C ALA A 126 14.40 -28.58 9.14
N GLY A 127 15.01 -27.64 9.87
CA GLY A 127 16.47 -27.58 10.05
C GLY A 127 17.18 -27.00 8.84
N ALA A 128 16.72 -25.84 8.37
CA ALA A 128 17.28 -25.26 7.16
C ALA A 128 18.75 -24.82 7.33
N ALA A 129 19.57 -25.21 6.36
CA ALA A 129 20.98 -24.87 6.31
C ALA A 129 21.16 -23.36 6.07
N SER A 130 21.49 -22.62 7.11
CA SER A 130 22.06 -21.28 7.00
C SER A 130 23.59 -21.39 7.00
N SER A 131 24.28 -20.41 6.42
CA SER A 131 25.76 -20.41 6.39
C SER A 131 26.42 -20.34 7.78
N PHE A 132 25.62 -20.14 8.84
CA PHE A 132 26.05 -20.15 10.25
C PHE A 132 25.64 -21.42 11.02
N GLY A 133 24.97 -22.37 10.37
CA GLY A 133 24.58 -23.64 10.99
C GLY A 133 25.73 -24.66 10.98
N CYS A 134 25.83 -25.46 12.04
CA CYS A 134 26.78 -26.58 12.12
C CYS A 134 26.35 -27.83 11.31
N ALA A 135 25.17 -27.81 10.69
CA ALA A 135 24.67 -28.89 9.84
C ALA A 135 25.01 -28.58 8.37
N ALA A 136 25.74 -29.50 7.72
CA ALA A 136 26.08 -29.37 6.31
C ALA A 136 24.79 -29.33 5.46
N PRO A 137 24.70 -28.43 4.45
CA PRO A 137 23.56 -28.41 3.55
C PRO A 137 23.52 -29.73 2.77
N VAL A 138 22.37 -30.41 2.78
CA VAL A 138 22.06 -31.49 1.82
C VAL A 138 21.53 -30.90 0.53
#